data_AF-A0A7J0DDK4-F1
#
_entry.id   AF-A0A7J0DDK4-F1
#
_cell.length_a   1.000
_cell.length_b   1.000
_cell.length_c   1.000
_cell.angle_alpha   90.00
_cell.angle_beta   90.00
_cell.angle_gamma   90.00
#
_symmetry.space_group_name_H-M   'P 1'
#
loop_
_entity.id
_entity.type
_entity.pdbx_description
1 polymer ?
#
loop_
_entity_poly.entity_id
_entity_poly.type
_entity_poly.pdbx_seq_one_letter_code
_entity_poly.pdbx_strand_id
1 'polypeptide(L)'
;MAPFSETECPSPSIFIPEEWSEAADAVAYDSTTSPPPVALICGAKNSGKTTFSRHLLNVLLQRYRKVAYLDTDVGQTEFTPPGCLSLTIIDKITPDLTIPCLKTPERCFFYGDISSKRDPTVYLTCIFALYDYYQKIYCMSDNNESPGNTGLPLVVNTPGWVKGVGYDILVDMLKYISPTHVVKICISAESKNLPAGAFWLDEGQNATVTLMEISSARQDSLKRSVLVQKDSRLLRDLRIMAYFRQCFPSDLNITTIKELAHALAAHSPYEISISSIKIKHLHCKVPSTEILYSLNATIVGLAVSSEDSEHLPQCVGLGLVRGIDTFRRSLYVITPVPHDTLEKVDLLLQGFIQIPTCLMQVQGCISPYMSANVLPTI
;
A
#
# COMPACT_ATOMS: atom_id res chain seq x y z
N MET A 1 3.90 -17.17 -45.18
CA MET A 1 5.24 -16.69 -44.77
C MET A 1 5.20 -15.18 -44.72
N ALA A 2 5.03 -14.62 -43.53
CA ALA A 2 5.22 -13.20 -43.22
C ALA A 2 5.59 -13.15 -41.73
N PRO A 3 6.77 -12.65 -41.34
CA PRO A 3 7.14 -12.52 -39.94
C PRO A 3 6.62 -11.17 -39.42
N PHE A 4 5.70 -11.20 -38.46
CA PHE A 4 5.50 -10.08 -37.55
C PHE A 4 6.49 -10.28 -36.40
N SER A 5 7.66 -9.65 -36.50
CA SER A 5 8.48 -9.34 -35.32
C SER A 5 7.91 -8.07 -34.70
N GLU A 6 6.94 -8.23 -33.81
CA GLU A 6 6.68 -7.18 -32.81
C GLU A 6 7.93 -7.10 -31.95
N THR A 7 8.65 -6.00 -32.11
CA THR A 7 9.76 -5.62 -31.24
C THR A 7 9.13 -5.28 -29.90
N GLU A 8 9.16 -6.25 -28.98
CA GLU A 8 8.92 -5.98 -27.56
C GLU A 8 9.91 -4.87 -27.15
N CYS A 9 9.40 -3.66 -26.88
CA CYS A 9 10.18 -2.65 -26.19
C CYS A 9 10.65 -3.28 -24.88
N PRO A 10 11.98 -3.41 -24.63
CA PRO A 10 12.46 -3.96 -23.39
C PRO A 10 11.89 -3.11 -22.25
N SER A 11 11.25 -3.75 -21.29
CA SER A 11 10.82 -3.09 -20.06
C SER A 11 12.00 -2.26 -19.53
N PRO A 12 11.80 -0.98 -19.18
CA PRO A 12 12.91 -0.14 -18.76
C PRO A 12 13.50 -0.76 -17.49
N SER A 13 14.71 -1.31 -17.60
CA SER A 13 15.45 -1.85 -16.47
C SER A 13 15.48 -0.82 -15.35
N ILE A 14 15.20 -1.27 -14.12
CA ILE A 14 15.29 -0.41 -12.96
C ILE A 14 16.77 -0.07 -12.78
N PHE A 15 17.06 1.23 -12.76
CA PHE A 15 18.39 1.78 -12.63
C PHE A 15 18.54 2.33 -11.21
N ILE A 16 19.55 1.86 -10.48
CA ILE A 16 19.91 2.36 -9.16
C ILE A 16 21.24 3.12 -9.32
N PRO A 17 21.25 4.46 -9.16
CA PRO A 17 22.48 5.24 -9.20
C PRO A 17 23.42 4.91 -8.04
N GLU A 18 24.69 5.27 -8.19
CA GLU A 18 25.70 5.21 -7.13
C GLU A 18 25.27 6.03 -5.90
N GLU A 19 24.77 7.26 -6.10
CA GLU A 19 24.24 8.12 -5.02
C GLU A 19 23.13 7.44 -4.19
N TRP A 20 22.28 6.61 -4.83
CA TRP A 20 21.26 5.85 -4.11
C TRP A 20 21.86 4.70 -3.31
N SER A 21 22.87 4.03 -3.86
CA SER A 21 23.59 2.96 -3.16
C SER A 21 24.33 3.52 -1.94
N GLU A 22 25.05 4.63 -2.11
CA GLU A 22 25.76 5.32 -1.03
C GLU A 22 24.81 5.77 0.09
N ALA A 23 23.66 6.36 -0.27
CA ALA A 23 22.66 6.76 0.72
C ALA A 23 22.05 5.55 1.44
N ALA A 24 21.80 4.45 0.74
CA ALA A 24 21.27 3.23 1.35
C ALA A 24 22.30 2.57 2.30
N ASP A 25 23.57 2.53 1.90
CA ASP A 25 24.66 2.03 2.72
C ASP A 25 24.88 2.93 3.95
N ALA A 26 24.81 4.26 3.78
CA ALA A 26 24.92 5.20 4.88
C ALA A 26 23.80 4.96 5.92
N VAL A 27 22.56 4.69 5.50
CA VAL A 27 21.46 4.35 6.42
C VAL A 27 21.70 2.99 7.10
N ALA A 28 22.14 1.98 6.35
CA ALA A 28 22.26 0.61 6.85
C ALA A 28 23.47 0.39 7.76
N TYR A 29 24.56 1.14 7.53
CA TYR A 29 25.86 0.97 8.18
C TYR A 29 26.33 2.21 8.94
N ASP A 30 25.45 3.18 9.24
CA ASP A 30 25.78 4.29 10.14
C ASP A 30 26.34 3.77 11.46
N SER A 31 27.30 4.51 12.04
CA SER A 31 28.06 4.13 13.22
C SER A 31 27.17 3.87 14.44
N THR A 32 25.98 4.49 14.48
CA THR A 32 24.94 4.26 15.48
C THR A 32 24.05 3.07 15.10
N THR A 33 24.62 1.86 15.11
CA THR A 33 23.88 0.62 14.78
C THR A 33 22.92 0.15 15.89
N SER A 34 22.85 0.90 17.00
CA SER A 34 21.92 0.71 18.10
C SER A 34 21.49 2.07 18.65
N PRO A 35 20.19 2.42 18.64
CA PRO A 35 19.08 1.61 18.10
C PRO A 35 19.15 1.49 16.56
N PRO A 36 18.53 0.45 15.98
CA PRO A 36 18.48 0.27 14.53
C PRO A 36 17.81 1.45 13.81
N PRO A 37 18.13 1.66 12.52
CA PRO A 37 17.65 2.82 11.79
C PRO A 37 16.13 2.79 11.57
N VAL A 38 15.51 3.94 11.81
CA VAL A 38 14.18 4.30 11.31
C VAL A 38 14.39 5.33 10.19
N ALA A 39 14.16 4.91 8.95
CA ALA A 39 14.41 5.69 7.75
C ALA A 39 13.10 6.07 7.06
N LEU A 40 12.85 7.37 6.91
CA LEU A 40 11.67 7.90 6.22
C LEU A 40 12.06 8.50 4.86
N ILE A 41 11.40 8.01 3.81
CA ILE A 41 11.70 8.37 2.42
C ILE A 41 10.64 9.33 1.92
N CYS A 42 11.02 10.56 1.56
CA CYS A 42 10.10 11.61 1.13
C CYS A 42 10.55 12.31 -0.18
N GLY A 43 9.64 13.05 -0.81
CA GLY A 43 9.88 13.72 -2.09
C GLY A 43 8.69 13.68 -3.05
N ALA A 44 8.83 14.36 -4.19
CA ALA A 44 7.74 14.57 -5.15
C ALA A 44 7.16 13.27 -5.75
N LYS A 45 5.95 13.34 -6.31
CA LYS A 45 5.38 12.23 -7.09
C LYS A 45 6.33 11.83 -8.23
N ASN A 46 6.47 10.51 -8.45
CA ASN A 46 7.35 9.90 -9.45
C ASN A 46 8.86 10.16 -9.27
N SER A 47 9.33 10.67 -8.12
CA SER A 47 10.76 10.87 -7.85
C SER A 47 11.54 9.56 -7.65
N GLY A 48 10.84 8.44 -7.42
CA GLY A 48 11.45 7.13 -7.23
C GLY A 48 11.44 6.60 -5.79
N LYS A 49 10.71 7.26 -4.87
CA LYS A 49 10.58 6.86 -3.45
C LYS A 49 10.39 5.37 -3.23
N THR A 50 9.32 4.78 -3.77
CA THR A 50 9.03 3.35 -3.57
C THR A 50 10.17 2.44 -4.04
N THR A 51 10.83 2.79 -5.15
CA THR A 51 11.99 2.06 -5.68
C THR A 51 13.19 2.19 -4.75
N PHE A 52 13.49 3.39 -4.26
CA PHE A 52 14.56 3.60 -3.27
C PHE A 52 14.23 2.87 -1.96
N SER A 53 13.00 2.96 -1.44
CA SER A 53 12.54 2.26 -0.24
C SER A 53 12.74 0.75 -0.36
N ARG A 54 12.46 0.17 -1.53
CA ARG A 54 12.69 -1.27 -1.78
C ARG A 54 14.19 -1.60 -1.91
N HIS A 55 14.98 -0.72 -2.53
CA HIS A 55 16.43 -0.90 -2.59
C HIS A 55 17.05 -0.86 -1.18
N LEU A 56 16.73 0.16 -0.39
CA LEU A 56 17.16 0.30 1.01
C LEU A 56 16.72 -0.91 1.85
N LEU A 57 15.48 -1.37 1.68
CA LEU A 57 14.99 -2.59 2.34
C LEU A 57 15.90 -3.79 2.04
N ASN A 58 16.29 -4.00 0.78
CA ASN A 58 17.18 -5.10 0.40
C ASN A 58 18.59 -4.94 0.98
N VAL A 59 19.13 -3.73 1.04
CA VAL A 59 20.44 -3.44 1.68
C VAL A 59 20.37 -3.74 3.18
N LEU A 60 19.32 -3.27 3.87
CA LEU A 60 19.10 -3.58 5.29
C LEU A 60 18.96 -5.09 5.53
N LEU A 61 18.28 -5.84 4.65
CA LEU A 61 18.15 -7.30 4.77
C LEU A 61 19.46 -8.08 4.60
N GLN A 62 20.52 -7.47 4.06
CA GLN A 62 21.85 -8.08 4.06
C GLN A 62 22.49 -8.06 5.46
N ARG A 63 22.09 -7.11 6.31
CA ARG A 63 22.61 -6.89 7.66
C ARG A 63 21.68 -7.40 8.76
N TYR A 64 20.38 -7.25 8.57
CA TYR A 64 19.34 -7.60 9.53
C TYR A 64 18.52 -8.79 9.04
N ARG A 65 18.20 -9.72 9.94
CA ARG A 65 17.38 -10.90 9.60
C ARG A 65 15.98 -10.52 9.12
N LYS A 66 15.44 -9.43 9.68
CA LYS A 66 14.12 -8.90 9.35
C LYS A 66 14.20 -7.38 9.28
N VAL A 67 13.31 -6.78 8.49
CA VAL A 67 13.15 -5.32 8.39
C VAL A 67 11.65 -5.02 8.35
N ALA A 68 11.22 -4.04 9.13
CA ALA A 68 9.85 -3.52 9.05
C ALA A 68 9.72 -2.55 7.89
N TYR A 69 8.59 -2.61 7.19
CA TYR A 69 8.23 -1.70 6.11
C TYR A 69 6.87 -1.09 6.40
N LEU A 70 6.84 0.20 6.72
CA LEU A 70 5.62 0.98 6.92
C LEU A 70 5.28 1.70 5.62
N ASP A 71 4.24 1.23 4.95
CA ASP A 71 3.75 1.85 3.72
C ASP A 71 2.59 2.77 4.03
N THR A 72 2.80 4.07 3.80
CA THR A 72 1.78 5.09 3.99
C THR A 72 1.14 5.52 2.67
N ASP A 73 1.65 5.12 1.50
CA ASP A 73 1.08 5.52 0.20
C ASP A 73 -0.11 4.63 -0.21
N VAL A 74 -1.32 5.04 0.15
CA VAL A 74 -2.57 4.35 -0.22
C VAL A 74 -2.83 4.28 -1.74
N GLY A 75 -2.18 5.12 -2.54
CA GLY A 75 -2.41 5.20 -3.98
C GLY A 75 -1.44 4.37 -4.82
N GLN A 76 -0.22 4.17 -4.32
CA GLN A 76 0.85 3.38 -4.95
C GLN A 76 1.59 2.55 -3.89
N THR A 77 0.85 1.64 -3.24
CA THR A 77 1.36 0.69 -2.27
C THR A 77 2.42 -0.24 -2.86
N GLU A 78 3.31 -0.78 -2.03
CA GLU A 78 4.40 -1.65 -2.43
C GLU A 78 4.09 -3.14 -2.25
N PHE A 79 3.51 -3.51 -1.11
CA PHE A 79 3.29 -4.90 -0.70
C PHE A 79 1.82 -5.31 -0.59
N THR A 80 0.92 -4.34 -0.55
CA THR A 80 -0.50 -4.58 -0.36
C THR A 80 -1.29 -4.08 -1.57
N PRO A 81 -2.58 -4.42 -1.69
CA PRO A 81 -3.49 -3.74 -2.62
C PRO A 81 -3.60 -2.23 -2.32
N PRO A 82 -4.07 -1.43 -3.29
CA PRO A 82 -4.33 0.00 -3.08
C PRO A 82 -5.44 0.23 -2.04
N GLY A 83 -5.40 1.39 -1.39
CA GLY A 83 -6.31 1.77 -0.31
C GLY A 83 -5.90 1.24 1.06
N CYS A 84 -4.78 0.53 1.17
CA CYS A 84 -4.26 0.01 2.43
C CYS A 84 -3.13 0.89 2.98
N LEU A 85 -3.13 1.08 4.30
CA LEU A 85 -1.99 1.52 5.10
C LEU A 85 -1.48 0.30 5.85
N SER A 86 -0.18 0.00 5.78
CA SER A 86 0.30 -1.29 6.29
C SER A 86 1.68 -1.25 6.89
N LEU A 87 1.87 -2.07 7.92
CA LEU A 87 3.16 -2.47 8.46
C LEU A 87 3.41 -3.91 8.04
N THR A 88 4.48 -4.15 7.28
CA THR A 88 4.86 -5.49 6.80
C THR A 88 6.26 -5.84 7.30
N ILE A 89 6.42 -7.04 7.85
CA ILE A 89 7.75 -7.54 8.25
C ILE A 89 8.32 -8.37 7.10
N ILE A 90 9.48 -7.98 6.61
CA ILE A 90 10.16 -8.64 5.49
C ILE A 90 11.39 -9.35 6.03
N ASP A 91 11.59 -10.59 5.59
CA ASP A 91 12.70 -11.47 6.02
C ASP A 91 13.49 -12.06 4.83
N LYS A 92 13.10 -11.70 3.61
CA LYS A 92 13.71 -12.20 2.38
C LYS A 92 13.90 -11.09 1.36
N ILE A 93 15.11 -11.02 0.82
CA ILE A 93 15.48 -10.10 -0.26
C ILE A 93 14.61 -10.37 -1.49
N THR A 94 14.11 -9.29 -2.08
CA THR A 94 13.35 -9.30 -3.34
C THR A 94 14.16 -8.51 -4.38
N PRO A 95 15.07 -9.16 -5.12
CA PRO A 95 16.03 -8.45 -5.97
C PRO A 95 15.37 -7.85 -7.21
N ASP A 96 14.31 -8.48 -7.71
CA ASP A 96 13.54 -7.93 -8.83
C ASP A 96 12.56 -6.87 -8.32
N LEU A 97 12.89 -5.61 -8.62
CA LEU A 97 12.10 -4.43 -8.25
C LEU A 97 10.96 -4.14 -9.25
N THR A 98 10.86 -4.90 -10.34
CA THR A 98 9.87 -4.69 -11.41
C THR A 98 8.56 -5.44 -11.18
N ILE A 99 8.62 -6.54 -10.43
CA ILE A 99 7.47 -7.43 -10.21
C ILE A 99 6.71 -7.00 -8.94
N PRO A 100 5.38 -6.78 -9.02
CA PRO A 100 4.56 -6.57 -7.83
C PRO A 100 4.69 -7.77 -6.88
N CYS A 101 5.20 -7.51 -5.67
CA CYS A 101 5.38 -8.55 -4.67
C CYS A 101 4.37 -8.33 -3.54
N LEU A 102 3.21 -8.98 -3.65
CA LEU A 102 2.20 -8.93 -2.59
C LEU A 102 2.67 -9.75 -1.39
N LYS A 103 2.47 -9.20 -0.19
CA LYS A 103 2.76 -9.84 1.09
C LYS A 103 1.59 -9.66 2.03
N THR A 104 1.43 -10.62 2.94
CA THR A 104 0.51 -10.47 4.07
C THR A 104 1.13 -9.50 5.06
N PRO A 105 0.51 -8.34 5.33
CA PRO A 105 1.03 -7.39 6.31
C PRO A 105 0.87 -7.94 7.73
N GLU A 106 1.76 -7.53 8.64
CA GLU A 106 1.65 -7.81 10.08
C GLU A 106 0.42 -7.10 10.65
N ARG A 107 0.25 -5.83 10.25
CA ARG A 107 -0.92 -5.02 10.60
C ARG A 107 -1.30 -4.13 9.43
N CYS A 108 -2.60 -3.99 9.19
CA CYS A 108 -3.13 -3.23 8.07
C CYS A 108 -4.43 -2.53 8.45
N PHE A 109 -4.59 -1.30 7.95
CA PHE A 109 -5.83 -0.55 7.99
C PHE A 109 -6.29 -0.28 6.56
N PHE A 110 -7.53 -0.64 6.25
CA PHE A 110 -8.12 -0.30 4.96
C PHE A 110 -8.66 1.12 5.02
N TYR A 111 -7.87 2.06 4.50
CA TYR A 111 -8.29 3.44 4.35
C TYR A 111 -9.32 3.58 3.22
N GLY A 112 -9.28 2.73 2.19
CA GLY A 112 -10.34 2.64 1.19
C GLY A 112 -10.45 3.83 0.22
N ASP A 113 -9.42 4.67 0.11
CA ASP A 113 -9.30 5.68 -0.96
C ASP A 113 -7.84 5.69 -1.45
N ILE A 114 -7.59 6.16 -2.66
CA ILE A 114 -6.25 6.29 -3.26
C ILE A 114 -5.59 7.65 -2.93
N SER A 115 -6.21 8.44 -2.06
CA SER A 115 -5.77 9.77 -1.66
C SER A 115 -6.22 10.10 -0.23
N SER A 116 -5.32 10.64 0.59
CA SER A 116 -5.61 11.02 1.99
C SER A 116 -6.49 12.27 2.10
N LYS A 117 -6.62 13.05 1.02
CA LYS A 117 -7.32 14.35 1.01
C LYS A 117 -8.73 14.33 1.61
N ARG A 118 -9.41 13.19 1.54
CA ARG A 118 -10.79 13.06 1.99
C ARG A 118 -10.94 13.09 3.50
N ASP A 119 -10.02 12.42 4.21
CA ASP A 119 -9.98 12.38 5.67
C ASP A 119 -8.52 12.30 6.16
N PRO A 120 -7.78 13.44 6.12
CA PRO A 120 -6.40 13.54 6.58
C PRO A 120 -6.20 13.06 8.02
N THR A 121 -7.19 13.33 8.88
CA THR A 121 -7.14 12.99 10.30
C THR A 121 -7.16 11.48 10.49
N VAL A 122 -8.14 10.78 9.92
CA VAL A 122 -8.19 9.30 10.00
C VAL A 122 -6.97 8.67 9.34
N TYR A 123 -6.49 9.24 8.24
CA TYR A 123 -5.27 8.78 7.58
C TYR A 123 -4.04 8.84 8.52
N LEU A 124 -3.83 9.96 9.22
CA LEU A 124 -2.76 10.09 10.22
C LEU A 124 -2.97 9.16 11.42
N THR A 125 -4.20 9.06 11.95
CA THR A 125 -4.52 8.14 13.06
C THR A 125 -4.13 6.70 12.72
N CYS A 126 -4.42 6.24 11.50
CA CYS A 126 -4.03 4.91 11.04
C CYS A 126 -2.50 4.73 11.00
N ILE A 127 -1.76 5.73 10.50
CA ILE A 127 -0.30 5.67 10.40
C ILE A 127 0.35 5.66 11.79
N PHE A 128 -0.12 6.53 12.68
CA PHE A 128 0.35 6.61 14.06
C PHE A 128 0.07 5.31 14.80
N ALA A 129 -1.13 4.73 14.67
CA ALA A 129 -1.44 3.45 15.26
C ALA A 129 -0.57 2.28 14.73
N LEU A 130 -0.16 2.31 13.46
CA LEU A 130 0.80 1.33 12.91
C LEU A 130 2.21 1.55 13.48
N TYR A 131 2.63 2.80 13.62
CA TYR A 131 3.94 3.15 14.18
C TYR A 131 4.03 2.83 15.68
N ASP A 132 3.01 3.17 16.47
CA ASP A 132 2.92 2.84 17.89
C ASP A 132 2.98 1.33 18.12
N TYR A 133 2.28 0.57 17.28
CA TYR A 133 2.36 -0.88 17.31
C TYR A 133 3.78 -1.37 17.00
N TYR A 134 4.44 -0.80 15.98
CA TYR A 134 5.82 -1.12 15.68
C TYR A 134 6.75 -0.83 16.88
N GLN A 135 6.63 0.35 17.49
CA GLN A 135 7.45 0.73 18.65
C GLN A 135 7.23 -0.23 19.82
N LYS A 136 5.96 -0.51 20.15
CA LYS A 136 5.58 -1.39 21.26
C LYS A 136 6.13 -2.81 21.10
N ILE A 137 6.10 -3.36 19.89
CA ILE A 137 6.47 -4.77 19.65
C ILE A 137 7.96 -4.92 19.36
N TYR A 138 8.60 -3.95 18.70
CA TYR A 138 9.93 -4.13 18.12
C TYR A 138 11.00 -3.15 18.64
N CYS A 139 10.62 -2.10 19.37
CA CYS A 139 11.56 -1.13 19.93
C CYS A 139 11.60 -1.17 21.47
N MET A 140 10.48 -1.49 22.12
CA MET A 140 10.40 -1.63 23.58
C MET A 140 10.75 -3.07 23.97
N SER A 141 12.04 -3.39 24.07
CA SER A 141 12.49 -4.58 24.78
C SER A 141 12.49 -4.32 26.28
N ASP A 142 11.70 -5.10 27.04
CA ASP A 142 11.86 -5.19 28.48
C ASP A 142 13.32 -5.57 28.79
N ASN A 143 13.91 -4.92 29.78
CA ASN A 143 15.30 -5.09 30.23
C ASN A 143 15.68 -6.53 30.67
N ASN A 144 14.83 -7.54 30.47
CA ASN A 144 14.93 -8.85 31.10
C ASN A 144 15.00 -10.07 30.17
N GLU A 145 15.02 -9.96 28.83
CA GLU A 145 15.18 -11.18 28.00
C GLU A 145 16.23 -11.09 26.89
N SER A 146 17.32 -11.82 27.14
CA SER A 146 18.32 -12.35 26.21
C SER A 146 19.16 -11.35 25.38
N PRO A 147 20.49 -11.55 25.26
CA PRO A 147 21.42 -10.67 24.55
C PRO A 147 21.31 -10.74 23.01
N GLY A 148 20.11 -10.93 22.46
CA GLY A 148 19.87 -11.10 21.02
C GLY A 148 18.68 -10.29 20.46
N ASN A 149 17.93 -9.55 21.27
CA ASN A 149 16.81 -8.75 20.80
C ASN A 149 17.29 -7.35 20.34
N THR A 150 18.14 -7.33 19.32
CA THR A 150 18.47 -6.10 18.60
C THR A 150 17.18 -5.59 17.96
N GLY A 151 16.83 -4.31 18.16
CA GLY A 151 15.60 -3.76 17.60
C GLY A 151 15.43 -4.02 16.09
N LEU A 152 14.23 -3.84 15.58
CA LEU A 152 13.95 -4.06 14.17
C LEU A 152 14.10 -2.76 13.35
N PRO A 153 14.97 -2.66 12.33
CA PRO A 153 15.02 -1.47 11.48
C PRO A 153 13.69 -1.24 10.74
N LEU A 154 13.37 0.01 10.45
CA LEU A 154 12.11 0.42 9.81
C LEU A 154 12.37 1.30 8.59
N VAL A 155 11.76 0.93 7.46
CA VAL A 155 11.65 1.76 6.26
C VAL A 155 10.23 2.32 6.17
N VAL A 156 10.09 3.64 6.11
CA VAL A 156 8.80 4.35 5.98
C VAL A 156 8.70 4.95 4.57
N ASN A 157 7.78 4.42 3.76
CA ASN A 157 7.48 4.94 2.42
C ASN A 157 6.33 5.96 2.49
N THR A 158 6.55 7.18 1.97
CA THR A 158 5.54 8.26 1.98
C THR A 158 4.89 8.51 0.62
N PRO A 159 3.66 9.07 0.58
CA PRO A 159 3.08 9.57 -0.66
C PRO A 159 3.87 10.76 -1.23
N GLY A 160 3.64 11.04 -2.52
CA GLY A 160 4.33 12.12 -3.25
C GLY A 160 3.73 13.53 -3.12
N TRP A 161 3.05 13.85 -2.02
CA TRP A 161 2.48 15.19 -1.82
C TRP A 161 3.46 16.10 -1.09
N VAL A 162 3.76 17.24 -1.73
CA VAL A 162 4.79 18.20 -1.29
C VAL A 162 4.24 19.60 -1.07
N LYS A 163 2.91 19.77 -1.12
CA LYS A 163 2.21 21.07 -0.96
C LYS A 163 0.85 20.91 -0.28
N GLY A 164 0.40 21.98 0.36
CA GLY A 164 -0.90 22.07 1.02
C GLY A 164 -1.08 21.00 2.08
N VAL A 165 -2.31 20.51 2.27
CA VAL A 165 -2.64 19.47 3.27
C VAL A 165 -1.73 18.24 3.21
N GLY A 166 -1.28 17.83 2.02
CA GLY A 166 -0.38 16.69 1.91
C GLY A 166 1.04 16.95 2.43
N TYR A 167 1.50 18.21 2.40
CA TYR A 167 2.72 18.63 3.06
C TYR A 167 2.56 18.65 4.58
N ASP A 168 1.43 19.17 5.09
CA ASP A 168 1.15 19.22 6.53
C ASP A 168 1.12 17.81 7.13
N ILE A 169 0.46 16.86 6.45
CA ILE A 169 0.47 15.43 6.81
C ILE A 169 1.91 14.87 6.87
N LEU A 170 2.79 15.23 5.93
CA LEU A 170 4.18 14.78 5.93
C LEU A 170 4.95 15.34 7.13
N VAL A 171 4.75 16.62 7.45
CA VAL A 171 5.35 17.27 8.63
C VAL A 171 4.87 16.58 9.91
N ASP A 172 3.57 16.31 10.03
CA ASP A 172 3.02 15.60 11.19
C ASP A 172 3.59 14.18 11.31
N MET A 173 3.74 13.45 10.21
CA MET A 173 4.42 12.15 10.20
C MET A 173 5.87 12.26 10.66
N LEU A 174 6.63 13.23 10.15
CA LEU A 174 8.04 13.43 10.52
C LEU A 174 8.18 13.77 12.01
N LYS A 175 7.33 14.66 12.53
CA LYS A 175 7.30 15.02 13.96
C LYS A 175 6.94 13.83 14.84
N TYR A 176 5.91 13.07 14.48
CA TYR A 176 5.43 11.94 15.27
C TYR A 176 6.39 10.74 15.25
N ILE A 177 6.86 10.36 14.06
CA ILE A 177 7.75 9.21 13.88
C ILE A 177 9.17 9.51 14.40
N SER A 178 9.58 10.79 14.40
CA SER A 178 10.94 11.21 14.81
C SER A 178 12.03 10.29 14.22
N PRO A 179 12.07 10.12 12.88
CA PRO A 179 12.96 9.14 12.26
C PRO A 179 14.43 9.52 12.48
N THR A 180 15.28 8.50 12.67
CA THR A 180 16.74 8.67 12.74
C THR A 180 17.34 9.17 11.43
N HIS A 181 16.72 8.78 10.31
CA HIS A 181 17.19 9.07 8.95
C HIS A 181 16.03 9.59 8.11
N VAL A 182 16.27 10.67 7.37
CA VAL A 182 15.33 11.17 6.38
C VAL A 182 16.03 11.23 5.03
N VAL A 183 15.49 10.50 4.06
CA VAL A 183 16.00 10.52 2.69
C VAL A 183 15.04 11.32 1.82
N LYS A 184 15.47 12.50 1.41
CA LYS A 184 14.72 13.43 0.56
C LYS A 184 15.16 13.27 -0.89
N ILE A 185 14.26 12.75 -1.74
CA ILE A 185 14.54 12.59 -3.17
C ILE A 185 14.10 13.85 -3.93
N CYS A 186 15.10 14.59 -4.43
CA CYS A 186 14.95 15.83 -5.18
C CYS A 186 14.81 15.59 -6.68
N ILE A 187 13.99 16.42 -7.33
CA ILE A 187 13.83 16.46 -8.78
C ILE A 187 14.27 17.83 -9.32
N SER A 188 14.53 17.95 -10.61
CA SER A 188 15.01 19.21 -11.19
C SER A 188 13.95 20.32 -11.22
N ALA A 189 12.67 19.97 -11.07
CA ALA A 189 11.61 20.96 -10.90
C ALA A 189 11.57 21.47 -9.45
N GLU A 190 12.41 22.46 -9.13
CA GLU A 190 12.60 23.00 -7.77
C GLU A 190 11.28 23.38 -7.07
N SER A 191 10.33 23.96 -7.80
CA SER A 191 9.01 24.34 -7.27
C SER A 191 8.14 23.18 -6.81
N LYS A 192 8.57 21.93 -7.07
CA LYS A 192 7.92 20.68 -6.65
C LYS A 192 8.77 19.91 -5.62
N ASN A 193 9.91 20.44 -5.20
CA ASN A 193 10.68 19.84 -4.11
C ASN A 193 10.13 20.29 -2.76
N LEU A 194 10.42 19.49 -1.74
CA LEU A 194 10.26 19.89 -0.34
C LEU A 194 11.31 20.94 0.02
N PRO A 195 11.10 21.76 1.07
CA PRO A 195 12.09 22.74 1.50
C PRO A 195 13.45 22.11 1.85
N ALA A 196 14.49 22.94 1.87
CA ALA A 196 15.84 22.52 2.25
C ALA A 196 15.93 22.25 3.76
N GLY A 197 16.85 21.37 4.16
CA GLY A 197 17.08 21.07 5.57
C GLY A 197 15.93 20.33 6.25
N ALA A 198 15.97 20.30 7.59
CA ALA A 198 14.96 19.64 8.42
C ALA A 198 13.70 20.50 8.57
N PHE A 199 12.97 20.68 7.47
CA PHE A 199 11.82 21.60 7.32
C PHE A 199 10.63 21.35 8.27
N TRP A 200 10.63 20.24 8.98
CA TRP A 200 9.60 19.87 9.96
C TRP A 200 10.00 20.24 11.40
N LEU A 201 11.22 20.69 11.64
CA LEU A 201 11.68 21.12 12.96
C LEU A 201 11.46 22.62 13.13
N ASP A 202 11.09 23.01 14.35
CA ASP A 202 10.97 24.43 14.70
C ASP A 202 12.38 25.04 14.90
N GLU A 203 12.52 26.35 14.66
CA GLU A 203 13.81 27.05 14.81
C GLU A 203 14.38 26.85 16.22
N GLY A 204 15.59 26.28 16.32
CA GLY A 204 16.30 26.02 17.58
C GLY A 204 16.13 24.61 18.16
N GLN A 205 15.33 23.73 17.55
CA GLN A 205 15.30 22.32 17.92
C GLN A 205 16.47 21.56 17.27
N ASN A 206 17.44 21.15 18.08
CA ASN A 206 18.50 20.23 17.65
C ASN A 206 18.02 18.78 17.76
N ALA A 207 17.30 18.28 16.75
CA ALA A 207 17.10 16.84 16.63
C ALA A 207 18.32 16.22 15.94
N THR A 208 18.86 15.14 16.52
CA THR A 208 19.93 14.34 15.90
C THR A 208 19.32 13.47 14.79
N VAL A 209 19.01 14.08 13.65
CA VAL A 209 18.49 13.40 12.46
C VAL A 209 19.51 13.48 11.33
N THR A 210 19.80 12.34 10.71
CA THR A 210 20.64 12.29 9.51
C THR A 210 19.76 12.57 8.29
N LEU A 211 19.87 13.78 7.73
CA LEU A 211 19.18 14.17 6.50
C LEU A 211 20.08 13.92 5.29
N MET A 212 19.58 13.12 4.34
CA MET A 212 20.23 12.84 3.08
C MET A 212 19.38 13.42 1.94
N GLU A 213 19.96 14.32 1.15
CA GLU A 213 19.31 14.85 -0.05
C GLU A 213 19.92 14.17 -1.28
N ILE A 214 19.12 13.37 -1.99
CA ILE A 214 19.58 12.62 -3.17
C ILE A 214 18.78 13.00 -4.40
N SER A 215 19.35 12.81 -5.58
CA SER A 215 18.66 13.08 -6.84
C SER A 215 17.73 11.93 -7.26
N SER A 216 16.70 12.24 -8.05
CA SER A 216 15.90 11.21 -8.74
C SER A 216 16.77 10.33 -9.64
N ALA A 217 16.47 9.02 -9.67
CA ALA A 217 17.35 8.00 -10.26
C ALA A 217 17.81 8.27 -11.70
N ARG A 218 16.91 8.72 -12.57
CA ARG A 218 17.26 8.98 -13.97
C ARG A 218 17.49 10.46 -14.19
N GLN A 219 18.63 10.79 -14.78
CA GLN A 219 18.98 12.12 -15.24
C GLN A 219 19.31 12.09 -16.74
N ASP A 220 19.00 13.17 -17.46
CA ASP A 220 19.45 13.36 -18.84
C ASP A 220 20.94 13.81 -18.88
N SER A 221 21.48 14.00 -20.09
CA SER A 221 22.85 14.49 -20.28
C SER A 221 23.12 15.87 -19.67
N LEU A 222 22.08 16.63 -19.34
CA LEU A 222 22.14 17.93 -18.68
C LEU A 222 21.87 17.83 -17.17
N LYS A 223 21.92 16.62 -16.59
CA LYS A 223 21.63 16.32 -15.18
C LYS A 223 20.20 16.66 -14.75
N ARG A 224 19.25 16.76 -15.69
CA ARG A 224 17.84 17.01 -15.38
C ARG A 224 17.12 15.70 -15.11
N SER A 225 16.31 15.66 -14.06
CA SER A 225 15.54 14.48 -13.67
C SER A 225 14.57 14.04 -14.76
N VAL A 226 14.70 12.79 -15.21
CA VAL A 226 13.78 12.14 -16.16
C VAL A 226 12.80 11.29 -15.37
N LEU A 227 11.64 11.87 -15.07
CA LEU A 227 10.60 11.18 -14.31
C LEU A 227 9.88 10.16 -15.20
N VAL A 228 9.85 8.91 -14.77
CA VAL A 228 9.08 7.88 -15.46
C VAL A 228 7.60 8.16 -15.26
N GLN A 229 6.88 8.47 -16.35
CA GLN A 229 5.42 8.51 -16.32
C GLN A 229 4.90 7.09 -16.20
N LYS A 230 4.49 6.72 -14.98
CA LYS A 230 3.79 5.47 -14.71
C LYS A 230 2.28 5.72 -14.74
N ASP A 231 1.54 4.91 -15.48
CA ASP A 231 0.09 4.87 -15.36
C ASP A 231 -0.27 4.30 -13.98
N SER A 232 -0.58 5.21 -13.05
CA SER A 232 -0.90 4.85 -11.67
C SER A 232 -2.20 4.05 -11.58
N ARG A 233 -3.13 4.21 -12.53
CA ARG A 233 -4.36 3.43 -12.56
C ARG A 233 -4.05 2.00 -12.97
N LEU A 234 -3.30 1.82 -14.06
CA LEU A 234 -2.88 0.50 -14.52
C LEU A 234 -2.12 -0.28 -13.43
N LEU A 235 -1.18 0.36 -12.72
CA LEU A 235 -0.45 -0.31 -11.63
C LEU A 235 -1.35 -0.73 -10.47
N ARG A 236 -2.37 0.06 -10.14
CA ARG A 236 -3.36 -0.32 -9.13
C ARG A 236 -4.21 -1.49 -9.59
N ASP A 237 -4.65 -1.47 -10.84
CA ASP A 237 -5.44 -2.55 -11.42
C ASP A 237 -4.65 -3.86 -11.43
N LEU A 238 -3.37 -3.82 -11.84
CA LEU A 238 -2.47 -4.98 -11.78
C LEU A 238 -2.28 -5.50 -10.35
N ARG A 239 -2.20 -4.63 -9.34
CA ARG A 239 -2.10 -5.04 -7.93
C ARG A 239 -3.40 -5.69 -7.42
N ILE A 240 -4.55 -5.15 -7.80
CA ILE A 240 -5.86 -5.75 -7.45
C ILE A 240 -6.00 -7.13 -8.12
N MET A 241 -5.61 -7.25 -9.40
CA MET A 241 -5.61 -8.52 -10.11
C MET A 241 -4.65 -9.53 -9.47
N ALA A 242 -3.42 -9.13 -9.17
CA ALA A 242 -2.45 -9.99 -8.49
C ALA A 242 -2.94 -10.45 -7.11
N TYR A 243 -3.72 -9.61 -6.42
CA TYR A 243 -4.34 -9.97 -5.15
C TYR A 243 -5.41 -11.05 -5.34
N PHE A 244 -6.40 -10.84 -6.21
CA PHE A 244 -7.46 -11.82 -6.43
C PHE A 244 -7.01 -13.06 -7.22
N ARG A 245 -5.87 -13.01 -7.91
CA ARG A 245 -5.23 -14.20 -8.49
C ARG A 245 -4.87 -15.23 -7.41
N GLN A 246 -4.65 -14.81 -6.16
CA GLN A 246 -4.35 -15.71 -5.05
C GLN A 246 -5.56 -16.54 -4.58
N CYS A 247 -6.78 -16.28 -5.09
CA CYS A 247 -7.94 -17.16 -4.86
C CYS A 247 -7.77 -18.53 -5.54
N PHE A 248 -6.79 -18.68 -6.43
CA PHE A 248 -6.55 -19.90 -7.19
C PHE A 248 -5.16 -20.44 -6.93
N PRO A 249 -4.96 -21.76 -7.02
CA PRO A 249 -3.63 -22.38 -6.93
C PRO A 249 -2.60 -21.73 -7.87
N SER A 250 -1.34 -21.68 -7.44
CA SER A 250 -0.27 -21.04 -8.21
C SER A 250 0.08 -21.77 -9.51
N ASP A 251 -0.18 -23.08 -9.56
CA ASP A 251 0.02 -23.96 -10.72
C ASP A 251 -1.10 -23.85 -11.77
N LEU A 252 -2.22 -23.20 -11.45
CA LEU A 252 -3.26 -22.95 -12.43
C LEU A 252 -2.80 -21.91 -13.46
N ASN A 253 -2.81 -22.28 -14.76
CA ASN A 253 -2.39 -21.39 -15.85
C ASN A 253 -3.42 -20.28 -16.11
N ILE A 254 -3.35 -19.22 -15.29
CA ILE A 254 -4.03 -17.94 -15.53
C ILE A 254 -2.95 -16.94 -15.90
N THR A 255 -2.82 -16.70 -17.20
CA THR A 255 -1.78 -15.85 -17.80
C THR A 255 -2.35 -14.53 -18.30
N THR A 256 -3.67 -14.46 -18.55
CA THR A 256 -4.33 -13.25 -19.04
C THR A 256 -5.36 -12.69 -18.06
N ILE A 257 -5.63 -11.39 -18.18
CA ILE A 257 -6.68 -10.71 -17.41
C ILE A 257 -8.06 -11.34 -17.71
N LYS A 258 -8.30 -11.74 -18.96
CA LYS A 258 -9.54 -12.39 -19.37
C LYS A 258 -9.73 -13.74 -18.66
N GLU A 259 -8.68 -14.56 -18.60
CA GLU A 259 -8.71 -15.83 -17.87
C GLU A 259 -8.99 -15.62 -16.39
N LEU A 260 -8.33 -14.63 -15.76
CA LEU A 260 -8.59 -14.31 -14.35
C LEU A 260 -10.05 -13.89 -14.11
N ALA A 261 -10.59 -13.05 -14.99
CA ALA A 261 -11.98 -12.60 -14.90
C ALA A 261 -12.97 -13.78 -15.00
N HIS A 262 -12.74 -14.71 -15.93
CA HIS A 262 -13.57 -15.92 -16.06
C HIS A 262 -13.41 -16.85 -14.85
N ALA A 263 -12.19 -17.03 -14.35
CA ALA A 263 -11.93 -17.83 -13.16
C ALA A 263 -12.65 -17.27 -11.93
N LEU A 264 -12.58 -15.95 -11.70
CA LEU A 264 -13.31 -15.27 -10.62
C LEU A 264 -14.82 -15.40 -10.81
N ALA A 265 -15.32 -15.25 -12.04
CA ALA A 265 -16.73 -15.46 -12.35
C ALA A 265 -17.18 -16.92 -12.17
N ALA A 266 -16.31 -17.91 -12.29
CA ALA A 266 -16.64 -19.31 -12.00
C ALA A 266 -16.41 -19.71 -10.53
N HIS A 267 -15.66 -18.90 -9.76
CA HIS A 267 -15.26 -19.24 -8.40
C HIS A 267 -16.44 -19.19 -7.42
N SER A 268 -16.56 -20.23 -6.60
CA SER A 268 -17.56 -20.32 -5.53
C SER A 268 -17.30 -19.24 -4.47
N PRO A 269 -18.24 -18.33 -4.21
CA PRO A 269 -18.09 -17.33 -3.17
C PRO A 269 -18.37 -17.90 -1.78
N TYR A 270 -17.84 -17.24 -0.75
CA TYR A 270 -18.30 -17.42 0.63
C TYR A 270 -19.68 -16.78 0.79
N GLU A 271 -20.63 -17.51 1.38
CA GLU A 271 -21.94 -16.99 1.78
C GLU A 271 -21.86 -16.44 3.21
N ILE A 272 -22.23 -15.18 3.39
CA ILE A 272 -22.21 -14.48 4.68
C ILE A 272 -23.62 -14.00 4.99
N SER A 273 -24.14 -14.32 6.18
CA SER A 273 -25.42 -13.79 6.62
C SER A 273 -25.31 -12.28 6.90
N ILE A 274 -26.19 -11.47 6.33
CA ILE A 274 -26.19 -10.00 6.53
C ILE A 274 -26.33 -9.65 8.02
N SER A 275 -27.05 -10.45 8.81
CA SER A 275 -27.18 -10.20 10.25
C SER A 275 -25.93 -10.52 11.06
N SER A 276 -24.98 -11.28 10.50
CA SER A 276 -23.74 -11.67 11.18
C SER A 276 -22.58 -10.70 10.96
N ILE A 277 -22.74 -9.70 10.09
CA ILE A 277 -21.65 -8.83 9.66
C ILE A 277 -22.05 -7.35 9.75
N LYS A 278 -21.17 -6.52 10.29
CA LYS A 278 -21.32 -5.06 10.31
C LYS A 278 -20.85 -4.49 8.97
N ILE A 279 -21.46 -3.40 8.53
CA ILE A 279 -21.06 -2.69 7.32
C ILE A 279 -20.76 -1.25 7.69
N LYS A 280 -19.56 -0.77 7.33
CA LYS A 280 -19.14 0.62 7.53
C LYS A 280 -18.69 1.22 6.21
N HIS A 281 -19.40 2.26 5.79
CA HIS A 281 -18.98 3.12 4.67
C HIS A 281 -17.90 4.09 5.15
N LEU A 282 -16.76 4.05 4.47
CA LEU A 282 -15.63 4.92 4.73
C LEU A 282 -15.84 6.25 4.00
N HIS A 283 -15.66 7.34 4.74
CA HIS A 283 -15.65 8.72 4.24
C HIS A 283 -16.92 9.24 3.57
N CYS A 284 -18.02 8.49 3.66
CA CYS A 284 -19.32 8.93 3.18
C CYS A 284 -20.43 8.41 4.10
N LYS A 285 -21.60 9.02 3.99
CA LYS A 285 -22.83 8.52 4.61
C LYS A 285 -23.69 7.93 3.53
N VAL A 286 -24.12 6.68 3.73
CA VAL A 286 -25.06 6.01 2.85
C VAL A 286 -26.38 5.85 3.60
N PRO A 287 -27.53 6.24 3.02
CA PRO A 287 -28.83 6.00 3.63
C PRO A 287 -29.02 4.52 3.96
N SER A 288 -29.67 4.21 5.08
CA SER A 288 -29.84 2.83 5.54
C SER A 288 -30.54 1.93 4.51
N THR A 289 -31.43 2.49 3.69
CA THR A 289 -32.13 1.80 2.61
C THR A 289 -31.22 1.43 1.43
N GLU A 290 -30.08 2.12 1.27
CA GLU A 290 -29.16 1.98 0.14
C GLU A 290 -27.89 1.17 0.49
N ILE A 291 -27.72 0.76 1.75
CA ILE A 291 -26.51 0.08 2.22
C ILE A 291 -26.18 -1.15 1.37
N LEU A 292 -27.16 -2.02 1.13
CA LEU A 292 -26.94 -3.23 0.34
C LEU A 292 -26.68 -2.89 -1.13
N TYR A 293 -27.47 -2.00 -1.72
CA TYR A 293 -27.25 -1.58 -3.11
C TYR A 293 -25.86 -1.00 -3.33
N SER A 294 -25.36 -0.21 -2.37
CA SER A 294 -24.04 0.39 -2.45
C SER A 294 -22.90 -0.64 -2.41
N LEU A 295 -23.06 -1.77 -1.71
CA LEU A 295 -22.03 -2.80 -1.59
C LEU A 295 -21.89 -3.67 -2.84
N ASN A 296 -22.93 -3.73 -3.67
CA ASN A 296 -22.94 -4.65 -4.77
C ASN A 296 -21.86 -4.31 -5.81
N ALA A 297 -21.12 -5.32 -6.28
CA ALA A 297 -20.02 -5.16 -7.24
C ALA A 297 -18.96 -4.15 -6.74
N THR A 298 -18.57 -4.27 -5.47
CA THR A 298 -17.52 -3.45 -4.86
C THR A 298 -16.40 -4.29 -4.26
N ILE A 299 -15.26 -3.64 -4.04
CA ILE A 299 -14.18 -4.15 -3.21
C ILE A 299 -14.35 -3.58 -1.81
N VAL A 300 -14.33 -4.47 -0.82
CA VAL A 300 -14.45 -4.13 0.61
C VAL A 300 -13.21 -4.59 1.36
N GLY A 301 -12.84 -3.86 2.40
CA GLY A 301 -11.92 -4.35 3.43
C GLY A 301 -12.64 -5.34 4.33
N LEU A 302 -12.03 -6.50 4.55
CA LEU A 302 -12.46 -7.51 5.51
C LEU A 302 -11.76 -7.22 6.83
N ALA A 303 -12.52 -6.89 7.87
CA ALA A 303 -11.95 -6.40 9.12
C ALA A 303 -12.54 -7.08 10.35
N VAL A 304 -11.73 -7.04 11.41
CA VAL A 304 -12.13 -7.42 12.77
C VAL A 304 -12.33 -6.13 13.55
N SER A 305 -13.53 -5.94 14.09
CA SER A 305 -13.86 -4.84 14.98
C SER A 305 -13.03 -4.94 16.25
N SER A 306 -12.55 -3.81 16.75
CA SER A 306 -12.01 -3.76 18.10
C SER A 306 -13.16 -3.72 19.12
N GLU A 307 -12.98 -4.39 20.26
CA GLU A 307 -13.90 -4.29 21.40
C GLU A 307 -13.90 -2.87 21.99
N ASP A 308 -12.75 -2.19 21.96
CA ASP A 308 -12.64 -0.79 22.35
C ASP A 308 -12.94 0.13 21.16
N SER A 309 -13.89 1.06 21.34
CA SER A 309 -14.30 2.03 20.31
C SER A 309 -13.18 3.00 19.89
N GLU A 310 -12.11 3.08 20.68
CA GLU A 310 -10.93 3.92 20.40
C GLU A 310 -9.96 3.27 19.40
N HIS A 311 -10.07 1.97 19.19
CA HIS A 311 -9.14 1.22 18.35
C HIS A 311 -9.69 1.03 16.92
N LEU A 312 -8.84 1.33 15.95
CA LEU A 312 -9.14 1.18 14.53
C LEU A 312 -9.35 -0.29 14.16
N PRO A 313 -10.35 -0.61 13.30
CA PRO A 313 -10.62 -1.98 12.90
C PRO A 313 -9.46 -2.54 12.06
N GLN A 314 -8.93 -3.69 12.46
CA GLN A 314 -7.81 -4.32 11.75
C GLN A 314 -8.32 -4.97 10.48
N CYS A 315 -7.76 -4.56 9.33
CA CYS A 315 -8.07 -5.17 8.04
C CYS A 315 -7.16 -6.39 7.82
N VAL A 316 -7.77 -7.55 7.54
CA VAL A 316 -7.06 -8.81 7.27
C VAL A 316 -6.93 -9.11 5.78
N GLY A 317 -7.61 -8.34 4.93
CA GLY A 317 -7.54 -8.47 3.48
C GLY A 317 -8.71 -7.78 2.80
N LEU A 318 -8.79 -7.93 1.48
CA LEU A 318 -9.90 -7.44 0.66
C LEU A 318 -10.83 -8.58 0.23
N GLY A 319 -12.10 -8.24 0.05
CA GLY A 319 -13.14 -9.09 -0.52
C GLY A 319 -13.80 -8.43 -1.73
N LEU A 320 -14.11 -9.23 -2.74
CA LEU A 320 -14.94 -8.84 -3.87
C LEU A 320 -16.38 -9.24 -3.59
N VAL A 321 -17.27 -8.25 -3.41
CA VAL A 321 -18.70 -8.51 -3.22
C VAL A 321 -19.29 -8.92 -4.57
N ARG A 322 -19.46 -10.23 -4.73
CA ARG A 322 -19.98 -10.85 -5.95
C ARG A 322 -21.49 -10.70 -6.06
N GLY A 323 -22.23 -10.61 -4.97
CA GLY A 323 -23.67 -10.49 -5.07
C GLY A 323 -24.34 -10.43 -3.72
N ILE A 324 -25.60 -10.02 -3.75
CA ILE A 324 -26.40 -9.83 -2.54
C ILE A 324 -27.78 -10.41 -2.81
N ASP A 325 -28.18 -11.37 -2.00
CA ASP A 325 -29.53 -11.90 -2.01
C ASP A 325 -30.32 -11.26 -0.87
N THR A 326 -31.16 -10.28 -1.21
CA THR A 326 -31.97 -9.55 -0.24
C THR A 326 -33.11 -10.39 0.34
N PHE A 327 -33.58 -11.43 -0.38
CA PHE A 327 -34.62 -12.34 0.11
C PHE A 327 -34.06 -13.32 1.14
N ARG A 328 -32.90 -13.94 0.84
CA ARG A 328 -32.20 -14.84 1.77
C ARG A 328 -31.41 -14.10 2.85
N ARG A 329 -31.22 -12.79 2.68
CA ARG A 329 -30.38 -11.92 3.52
C ARG A 329 -28.92 -12.41 3.58
N SER A 330 -28.37 -12.75 2.41
CA SER A 330 -27.00 -13.25 2.27
C SER A 330 -26.15 -12.35 1.36
N LEU A 331 -24.87 -12.21 1.69
CA LEU A 331 -23.83 -11.61 0.87
C LEU A 331 -22.93 -12.72 0.33
N TYR A 332 -22.45 -12.56 -0.90
CA TYR A 332 -21.52 -13.50 -1.53
C TYR A 332 -20.20 -12.79 -1.80
N VAL A 333 -19.11 -13.28 -1.19
CA VAL A 333 -17.79 -12.63 -1.25
C VAL A 333 -16.73 -13.59 -1.79
N ILE A 334 -15.90 -13.11 -2.72
CA ILE A 334 -14.69 -13.80 -3.17
C ILE A 334 -13.48 -13.15 -2.51
N THR A 335 -12.58 -13.95 -1.95
CA THR A 335 -11.37 -13.44 -1.30
C THR A 335 -10.29 -14.52 -1.19
N PRO A 336 -9.00 -14.16 -1.30
CA PRO A 336 -7.89 -15.07 -1.04
C PRO A 336 -7.56 -15.19 0.46
N VAL A 337 -8.27 -14.48 1.35
CA VAL A 337 -8.02 -14.57 2.80
C VAL A 337 -8.32 -16.00 3.29
N PRO A 338 -7.42 -16.63 4.05
CA PRO A 338 -7.62 -17.99 4.57
C PRO A 338 -8.86 -18.12 5.47
N HIS A 339 -9.48 -19.30 5.47
CA HIS A 339 -10.71 -19.57 6.20
C HIS A 339 -10.62 -19.24 7.70
N ASP A 340 -9.57 -19.71 8.39
CA ASP A 340 -9.36 -19.49 9.83
C ASP A 340 -9.27 -18.00 10.21
N THR A 341 -8.85 -17.16 9.26
CA THR A 341 -8.83 -15.71 9.44
C THR A 341 -10.19 -15.09 9.13
N LEU A 342 -10.89 -15.59 8.11
CA LEU A 342 -12.24 -15.15 7.75
C LEU A 342 -13.27 -15.39 8.85
N GLU A 343 -13.13 -16.48 9.62
CA GLU A 343 -14.03 -16.76 10.75
C GLU A 343 -14.06 -15.64 11.81
N LYS A 344 -13.00 -14.82 11.87
CA LYS A 344 -12.87 -13.70 12.81
C LYS A 344 -13.45 -12.39 12.27
N VAL A 345 -13.73 -12.32 10.98
CA VAL A 345 -14.18 -11.09 10.30
C VAL A 345 -15.63 -10.81 10.69
N ASP A 346 -15.86 -9.68 11.36
CA ASP A 346 -17.19 -9.22 11.78
C ASP A 346 -17.59 -7.88 11.14
N LEU A 347 -16.73 -7.30 10.29
CA LEU A 347 -16.91 -5.97 9.70
C LEU A 347 -16.46 -5.91 8.24
N LEU A 348 -17.31 -5.35 7.38
CA LEU A 348 -16.98 -4.94 6.01
C LEU A 348 -16.78 -3.43 5.94
N LEU A 349 -15.64 -3.02 5.41
CA LEU A 349 -15.26 -1.63 5.21
C LEU A 349 -15.41 -1.27 3.73
N GLN A 350 -16.42 -0.49 3.37
CA GLN A 350 -16.62 -0.06 1.99
C GLN A 350 -15.99 1.31 1.74
N GLY A 351 -15.00 1.37 0.85
CA GLY A 351 -14.39 2.61 0.38
C GLY A 351 -14.71 2.92 -1.10
N PHE A 352 -13.82 3.67 -1.73
CA PHE A 352 -13.84 4.07 -3.14
C PHE A 352 -12.87 3.28 -4.02
N ILE A 353 -12.31 2.18 -3.54
CA ILE A 353 -11.50 1.28 -4.39
C ILE A 353 -12.44 0.56 -5.34
N GLN A 354 -12.22 0.79 -6.64
CA GLN A 354 -13.06 0.24 -7.70
C GLN A 354 -12.51 -1.09 -8.22
N ILE A 355 -13.40 -1.95 -8.68
CA ILE A 355 -13.02 -3.15 -9.43
C ILE A 355 -12.46 -2.71 -10.79
N PRO A 356 -11.29 -3.23 -11.22
CA PRO A 356 -10.81 -3.03 -12.58
C PRO A 356 -11.88 -3.44 -13.60
N THR A 357 -12.21 -2.55 -14.53
CA THR A 357 -13.33 -2.76 -15.47
C THR A 357 -13.20 -4.03 -16.31
N CYS A 358 -11.97 -4.41 -16.64
CA CYS A 358 -11.67 -5.65 -17.36
C CYS A 358 -11.98 -6.94 -16.56
N LEU A 359 -12.09 -6.88 -15.23
CA LEU A 359 -12.58 -8.01 -14.42
C LEU A 359 -14.11 -8.12 -14.43
N MET A 360 -14.82 -7.05 -14.82
CA MET A 360 -16.29 -7.01 -14.88
C MET A 360 -16.85 -7.48 -16.23
N GLN A 361 -16.03 -7.47 -17.29
CA GLN A 361 -16.44 -7.73 -18.67
C GLN A 361 -16.24 -9.21 -19.07
N VAL A 362 -16.97 -10.12 -18.42
CA VAL A 362 -16.91 -11.56 -18.74
C VAL A 362 -18.01 -11.92 -19.74
N GLN A 363 -17.63 -12.29 -20.96
CA GLN A 363 -18.59 -12.71 -22.00
C GLN A 363 -19.38 -13.95 -21.54
N GLY A 364 -20.72 -13.89 -21.66
CA GLY A 364 -21.60 -14.99 -21.27
C GLY A 364 -21.92 -15.05 -19.77
N CYS A 365 -21.29 -14.24 -18.93
CA CYS A 365 -21.66 -14.07 -17.53
C CYS A 365 -22.44 -12.76 -17.37
N ILE A 366 -23.57 -12.80 -16.66
CA ILE A 366 -24.22 -11.59 -16.19
C ILE A 366 -23.39 -11.10 -15.01
N SER A 367 -22.62 -10.04 -15.22
CA SER A 367 -22.00 -9.34 -14.10
C SER A 367 -23.13 -8.89 -13.17
N PRO A 368 -23.10 -9.25 -11.89
CA PRO A 368 -24.16 -8.92 -10.96
C PRO A 368 -24.31 -7.39 -10.94
N TYR A 369 -25.40 -6.93 -11.56
CA TYR A 369 -25.87 -5.55 -11.62
C TYR A 369 -24.98 -4.55 -12.39
N MET A 370 -24.35 -4.97 -13.50
CA MET A 370 -24.23 -4.01 -14.60
C MET A 370 -25.65 -3.73 -15.09
N SER A 371 -26.22 -2.59 -14.69
CA SER A 371 -27.50 -2.13 -15.25
C SER A 371 -27.36 -2.16 -16.77
N ALA A 372 -28.14 -3.01 -17.42
CA ALA A 372 -28.19 -3.10 -18.87
C ALA A 372 -28.74 -1.81 -19.52
N ASN A 373 -29.18 -0.84 -18.70
CA ASN A 373 -29.84 0.39 -19.10
C ASN A 373 -29.15 1.65 -18.55
N VAL A 374 -27.81 1.69 -18.48
CA VAL A 374 -27.10 2.97 -18.30
C VAL A 374 -26.84 3.55 -19.68
N LEU A 375 -27.82 4.29 -20.21
CA LEU A 375 -27.58 5.17 -21.34
C LEU A 375 -26.61 6.27 -20.87
N PRO A 376 -25.45 6.46 -21.51
CA PRO A 376 -24.67 7.67 -21.26
C PRO A 376 -25.52 8.84 -21.73
N THR A 377 -25.91 9.72 -20.82
CA THR A 377 -26.42 11.04 -21.21
C THR A 377 -25.31 11.73 -22.00
N ILE A 378 -25.63 12.02 -23.26
CA ILE A 378 -24.82 12.75 -24.25
C ILE A 378 -24.45 14.13 -23.70
#